data_AF-A0A0N0M3G8-F1
#
_entry.id   AF-A0A0N0M3G8-F1
#
_cell.length_a   1.000
_cell.length_b   1.000
_cell.length_c   1.000
_cell.angle_alpha   90.00
_cell.angle_beta   90.00
_cell.angle_gamma   90.00
#
_symmetry.space_group_name_H-M   'P 1'
#
loop_
_entity.id
_entity.type
_entity.pdbx_description
1 polymer ?
#
loop_
_entity_poly.entity_id
_entity_poly.type
_entity_poly.pdbx_seq_one_letter_code
_entity_poly.pdbx_strand_id
1 'polypeptide(L)' 'MHLDVETMRKGMTAAPADLPRIETQITNAEKRLARAKAKLAVAEAELSDAETWLQRCVDARTDWVEGRTQPQMMMF' A
#
# COMPACT_ATOMS: atom_id res chain seq x y z
N MET A 1 -30.89 37.32 31.48
CA MET A 1 -30.87 36.81 30.09
C MET A 1 -30.95 35.29 30.18
N HIS A 2 -32.15 34.72 30.14
CA HIS A 2 -32.37 33.28 30.31
C HIS A 2 -32.14 32.63 28.94
N LEU A 3 -30.99 31.99 28.73
CA LEU A 3 -30.73 31.23 27.52
C LEU A 3 -31.55 29.94 27.60
N ASP A 4 -32.57 29.85 26.75
CA ASP A 4 -33.45 28.70 26.66
C ASP A 4 -32.65 27.50 26.12
N VAL A 5 -32.29 26.60 27.04
CA VAL A 5 -31.46 25.41 26.80
C VAL A 5 -32.10 24.51 25.74
N GLU A 6 -33.42 24.54 25.61
CA GLU A 6 -34.17 23.75 24.62
C GLU A 6 -33.95 24.25 23.18
N THR A 7 -33.79 25.57 23.02
CA THR A 7 -33.44 26.21 21.73
C THR A 7 -31.99 25.92 21.34
N MET A 8 -31.06 25.92 22.30
CA MET A 8 -29.68 25.50 22.05
C MET A 8 -29.61 24.02 21.65
N ARG A 9 -30.39 23.15 22.29
CA ARG A 9 -30.42 21.71 22.00
C ARG A 9 -30.99 21.38 20.62
N LYS A 10 -31.96 22.16 20.12
CA LYS A 10 -32.48 22.07 18.74
C LYS A 10 -31.44 22.45 17.68
N GLY A 11 -30.46 23.30 18.01
CA GLY A 11 -29.36 23.66 17.12
C GLY A 11 -28.19 22.67 17.11
N MET A 12 -28.21 21.65 17.98
CA MET A 12 -27.13 20.64 18.11
C MET A 12 -27.36 19.38 17.26
N THR A 13 -28.32 19.38 16.33
CA THR A 13 -28.42 18.31 15.34
C THR A 13 -27.32 18.50 14.30
N ALA A 14 -26.57 17.43 13.97
CA ALA A 14 -25.61 17.47 12.88
C ALA A 14 -26.26 18.10 11.65
N ALA A 15 -25.64 19.15 11.10
CA ALA A 15 -26.15 19.80 9.90
C ALA A 15 -26.36 18.72 8.82
N PRO A 16 -27.49 18.75 8.10
CA PRO A 16 -27.73 17.85 6.98
C PRO A 16 -26.52 17.86 6.04
N ALA A 17 -26.14 16.70 5.52
CA ALA A 17 -25.02 16.64 4.60
C ALA A 17 -25.30 17.54 3.39
N ASP A 18 -24.45 18.55 3.20
CA ASP A 18 -24.57 19.51 2.11
C ASP A 18 -23.90 18.96 0.85
N LEU A 19 -24.58 19.04 -0.29
CA LEU A 19 -24.13 18.42 -1.55
C LEU A 19 -22.71 18.86 -1.97
N PRO A 20 -22.34 20.15 -1.92
CA PRO A 20 -20.97 20.61 -2.20
C PRO A 20 -19.91 19.99 -1.28
N ARG A 21 -20.26 19.73 -0.01
CA ARG A 21 -19.37 19.06 0.93
C ARG A 21 -19.16 17.60 0.55
N ILE A 22 -20.22 16.89 0.17
CA ILE A 22 -20.15 15.50 -0.30
C ILE A 22 -19.30 15.42 -1.56
N GLU A 23 -19.53 16.30 -2.55
CA GLU A 23 -18.75 16.36 -3.79
C GLU A 23 -17.25 16.58 -3.50
N THR A 24 -16.93 17.50 -2.59
CA THR A 24 -15.54 17.73 -2.16
C THR A 24 -14.93 16.48 -1.51
N GLN A 25 -15.72 15.75 -0.71
CA GLN A 25 -15.26 14.50 -0.09
C GLN A 25 -15.02 13.41 -1.15
N ILE A 26 -15.89 13.29 -2.16
CA ILE A 26 -15.74 12.35 -3.28
C ILE A 26 -14.47 12.68 -4.07
N THR A 27 -14.27 13.92 -4.50
CA THR A 27 -13.05 14.31 -5.24
C THR A 27 -11.77 14.02 -4.44
N ASN A 28 -11.80 14.25 -3.12
CA ASN A 28 -10.66 13.93 -2.26
C ASN A 28 -10.44 12.41 -2.12
N ALA A 29 -11.52 11.63 -2.05
CA ALA A 29 -11.45 10.17 -2.04
C ALA A 29 -10.87 9.62 -3.35
N GLU A 30 -11.31 10.13 -4.50
CA GLU A 30 -10.78 9.77 -5.82
C GLU A 30 -9.27 10.05 -5.93
N LYS A 31 -8.82 11.23 -5.48
CA LYS A 31 -7.38 11.57 -5.44
C LYS A 31 -6.59 10.64 -4.52
N ARG A 32 -7.17 10.25 -3.37
CA ARG A 32 -6.54 9.28 -2.46
C ARG A 32 -6.46 7.90 -3.11
N LEU A 33 -7.52 7.45 -3.76
CA LEU A 33 -7.57 6.18 -4.48
C LEU A 33 -6.54 6.12 -5.61
N ALA A 34 -6.43 7.18 -6.42
CA ALA A 34 -5.44 7.27 -7.49
C ALA A 34 -4.00 7.14 -6.95
N ARG A 35 -3.68 7.84 -5.85
CA ARG A 35 -2.38 7.72 -5.19
C ARG A 35 -2.12 6.33 -4.62
N ALA A 36 -3.14 5.69 -4.05
CA ALA A 36 -3.02 4.33 -3.52
C ALA A 36 -2.72 3.32 -4.64
N LYS A 37 -3.41 3.44 -5.79
CA LYS A 37 -3.15 2.60 -6.98
C LYS A 37 -1.73 2.76 -7.51
N ALA A 38 -1.24 4.01 -7.60
CA ALA A 38 0.14 4.25 -8.04
C ALA A 38 1.17 3.62 -7.10
N LYS A 39 0.97 3.71 -5.77
CA LYS A 39 1.83 3.05 -4.79
C LYS A 39 1.79 1.53 -4.89
N LEU A 40 0.60 0.96 -5.12
CA LEU A 40 0.45 -0.48 -5.31
C LEU A 40 1.24 -0.96 -6.52
N ALA A 41 1.12 -0.27 -7.66
CA ALA A 41 1.86 -0.64 -8.88
C ALA A 41 3.39 -0.61 -8.69
N VAL A 42 3.91 0.37 -7.92
CA VAL A 42 5.33 0.42 -7.58
C VAL A 42 5.72 -0.75 -6.68
N ALA A 43 4.94 -1.05 -5.65
CA ALA A 43 5.20 -2.16 -4.73
C ALA A 43 5.14 -3.53 -5.46
N GLU A 44 4.23 -3.69 -6.42
CA GLU A 44 4.14 -4.89 -7.26
C GLU A 44 5.39 -5.07 -8.13
N ALA A 45 5.91 -3.98 -8.71
CA ALA A 45 7.15 -4.02 -9.48
C ALA A 45 8.37 -4.36 -8.59
N GLU A 46 8.49 -3.72 -7.42
CA GLU A 46 9.55 -4.00 -6.45
C GLU A 46 9.52 -5.46 -5.97
N LEU A 47 8.32 -6.01 -5.75
CA LEU A 47 8.14 -7.42 -5.39
C LEU A 47 8.63 -8.34 -6.51
N SER A 48 8.24 -8.08 -7.76
CA SER A 48 8.66 -8.88 -8.90
C SER A 48 10.17 -8.87 -9.12
N ASP A 49 10.81 -7.70 -8.93
CA ASP A 49 12.26 -7.56 -8.99
C ASP A 49 12.95 -8.36 -7.86
N ALA A 50 12.41 -8.30 -6.65
CA ALA A 50 12.93 -9.04 -5.49
C ALA A 50 12.79 -10.56 -5.68
N GLU A 51 11.67 -11.04 -6.21
CA GLU A 51 11.46 -12.46 -6.54
C GLU A 51 12.47 -12.94 -7.58
N THR A 52 12.68 -12.15 -8.64
CA THR A 52 13.67 -12.47 -9.68
C THR A 52 15.09 -12.52 -9.10
N TRP A 53 15.43 -11.57 -8.22
CA TRP A 53 16.74 -11.55 -7.57
C TRP A 53 16.92 -12.76 -6.64
N LEU A 54 15.91 -13.09 -5.84
CA LEU A 54 15.94 -14.24 -4.95
C LEU A 54 16.16 -15.53 -5.76
N GLN A 55 15.45 -15.70 -6.87
CA GLN A 55 15.61 -16.87 -7.73
C GLN A 55 17.06 -16.97 -8.24
N ARG A 56 17.65 -15.88 -8.73
CA ARG A 56 19.06 -15.86 -9.15
C ARG A 56 20.02 -16.26 -8.03
N CYS A 57 19.78 -15.80 -6.80
CA CYS A 57 20.59 -16.20 -5.65
C CYS A 57 20.43 -17.69 -5.32
N VAL A 58 19.21 -18.23 -5.42
CA VAL A 58 18.94 -19.66 -5.22
C VAL A 58 19.63 -20.51 -6.28
N ASP A 59 19.56 -20.09 -7.54
CA ASP A 59 20.22 -20.77 -8.66
C ASP A 59 21.74 -20.76 -8.46
N ALA A 60 22.34 -19.60 -8.20
CA ALA A 60 23.77 -19.47 -7.96
C ALA A 60 24.26 -20.31 -6.75
N ARG A 61 23.46 -20.39 -5.68
CA ARG A 61 23.75 -21.27 -4.54
C ARG A 61 23.73 -22.74 -4.97
N THR A 62 22.75 -23.12 -5.78
CA THR A 62 22.57 -24.50 -6.24
C THR A 62 23.71 -24.92 -7.14
N ASP A 63 24.07 -24.09 -8.13
CA ASP A 63 25.22 -24.30 -9.01
C ASP A 63 26.53 -24.48 -8.22
N TRP A 64 26.74 -23.65 -7.19
CA TRP A 64 27.92 -23.75 -6.34
C TRP A 64 27.98 -25.05 -5.54
N VAL A 65 26.84 -25.49 -4.97
CA VAL A 65 26.76 -26.75 -4.23
C VAL A 65 27.01 -27.92 -5.17
N GLU A 66 26.35 -27.93 -6.33
CA GLU A 66 26.45 -29.00 -7.33
C GLU A 66 27.86 -29.10 -7.91
N GLY A 67 28.49 -27.95 -8.22
CA GLY A 67 29.87 -27.86 -8.67
C GLY A 67 30.89 -28.37 -7.64
N ARG A 68 30.58 -28.26 -6.34
CA ARG A 68 31.41 -28.83 -5.26
C ARG A 68 31.18 -30.31 -5.02
N THR A 69 30.02 -30.84 -5.36
CA THR A 69 29.76 -32.28 -5.34
C THR A 69 30.37 -33.03 -6.52
N GLN A 70 30.95 -32.35 -7.51
CA GLN A 70 31.78 -32.98 -8.53
C GLN A 70 33.20 -33.26 -7.98
N PRO A 71 33.61 -34.53 -7.80
CA PRO A 71 34.86 -34.89 -7.12
C PRO A 71 36.15 -34.39 -7.80
N GLN A 72 36.07 -34.00 -9.08
CA GLN A 72 37.24 -33.62 -9.89
C GLN A 72 37.76 -32.19 -9.65
N MET A 73 37.03 -31.31 -8.96
CA MET A 73 37.43 -29.90 -8.75
C MET A 73 38.09 -29.63 -7.37
N MET A 74 38.25 -30.65 -6.52
CA MET A 74 38.96 -30.55 -5.23
C MET A 74 40.48 -30.76 -5.34
N MET A 75 41.03 -30.94 -6.55
CA MET A 75 42.49 -31.04 -6.76
C MET A 75 43.03 -29.74 -7.37
N PHE A 76 43.17 -28.70 -6.55
CA PHE A 76 44.27 -27.73 -6.61
C PHE A 76 44.51 -27.18 -5.21
#